data_AF-A0A3P6UVH9-F1
#
_entry.id   AF-A0A3P6UVH9-F1
#
_cell.length_a   1.000
_cell.length_b   1.000
_cell.length_c   1.000
_cell.angle_alpha   90.00
_cell.angle_beta   90.00
_cell.angle_gamma   90.00
#
_symmetry.space_group_name_H-M   'P 1'
#
loop_
_entity.id
_entity.type
_entity.pdbx_description
1 polymer ?
#
loop_
_entity_poly.entity_id
_entity_poly.type
_entity_poly.pdbx_seq_one_letter_code
_entity_poly.pdbx_strand_id
1 'polypeptide(L)'
;MDPFHSQSEATTSEPENVKQPSLEALGYHFDDHGVMRDKNGKKYEFIDQKSYEKIGLAVTEEIYRIMENSPYNMERQYLDDTDKKRSAFIFLSRGWCQKEKLVVLIHGSGAVRAGQWSRRLIMNESLNMGSQLPYLRVCSNRDWGVVVMNTNMNVTNSYPLEELPGSRTPVEHGINVWKTYITRAKASSIAVIAHSAGGSVIAGIVENYWSKEWMKRLKCICLTDAIFTLPSAAVMDWIPAIQDWRATPHAEIGLRIDDKTTHEKCPYVTYVSAGTNQHEETSAVAIEDIFRFIDVLSMLKPGELVTDWMQAETLCSYLEIGDLIEFRRAIGSIKRRIYTHWGVFIGFCDKKAYVAHTGTDFGDFGNDVISSSVESLATIKTKVSCSNQIQFRRDELITVANGDSCRINNSLDREKRPFPPNVVVDRALLMLGKTNYNLLLNNCEHFAKYCRYGLKESDQATVAKIILVTSATYCMTGSIAVSAVAGTLIYTFNRLGRDIKQFISLYLDLL
;
A
#
# COMPACT_ATOMS: atom_id res chain seq x y z
N MET A 1 -24.22 -82.94 -13.12
CA MET A 1 -25.06 -82.26 -14.12
C MET A 1 -25.72 -81.12 -13.38
N ASP A 2 -25.25 -79.90 -13.63
CA ASP A 2 -25.88 -78.67 -13.13
C ASP A 2 -25.77 -77.63 -14.26
N PRO A 3 -26.88 -77.08 -14.80
CA PRO A 3 -26.85 -76.24 -15.98
C PRO A 3 -27.28 -74.81 -15.66
N PHE A 4 -26.38 -73.82 -15.55
CA PHE A 4 -26.75 -72.40 -15.72
C PHE A 4 -25.49 -71.55 -15.99
N HIS A 5 -25.08 -71.46 -17.25
CA HIS A 5 -24.29 -70.35 -17.75
C HIS A 5 -25.11 -69.63 -18.82
N SER A 6 -25.75 -68.52 -18.43
CA SER A 6 -26.19 -67.48 -19.35
C SER A 6 -25.36 -66.24 -19.04
N GLN A 7 -24.48 -65.88 -19.96
CA GLN A 7 -23.73 -64.63 -19.93
C GLN A 7 -24.71 -63.49 -20.23
N SER A 8 -24.97 -62.62 -19.26
CA SER A 8 -25.51 -61.29 -19.54
C SER A 8 -24.33 -60.38 -19.89
N GLU A 9 -24.18 -60.02 -21.16
CA GLU A 9 -23.37 -58.88 -21.56
C GLU A 9 -24.01 -57.61 -20.98
N ALA A 10 -23.54 -57.22 -19.79
CA ALA A 10 -23.78 -55.90 -19.25
C ALA A 10 -22.94 -54.92 -20.08
N THR A 11 -23.59 -54.29 -21.06
CA THR A 11 -23.10 -53.08 -21.71
C THR A 11 -22.95 -52.01 -20.62
N THR A 12 -21.74 -51.86 -20.11
CA THR A 12 -21.33 -50.72 -19.30
C THR A 12 -21.36 -49.49 -20.20
N SER A 13 -22.49 -48.80 -20.26
CA SER A 13 -22.56 -47.45 -20.78
C SER A 13 -21.73 -46.56 -19.87
N GLU A 14 -20.51 -46.20 -20.32
CA GLU A 14 -19.76 -45.10 -19.73
C GLU A 14 -20.69 -43.87 -19.64
N PRO A 15 -20.74 -43.17 -18.50
CA PRO A 15 -21.54 -41.95 -18.43
C PRO A 15 -20.94 -40.95 -19.41
N GLU A 16 -21.73 -40.59 -20.44
CA GLU A 16 -21.41 -39.55 -21.40
C GLU A 16 -20.92 -38.32 -20.65
N ASN A 17 -19.69 -37.90 -20.95
CA ASN A 17 -19.13 -36.65 -20.47
C ASN A 17 -19.91 -35.52 -21.16
N VAL A 18 -21.05 -35.13 -20.57
CA VAL A 18 -21.92 -34.07 -21.10
C VAL A 18 -21.10 -32.79 -21.12
N LYS A 19 -20.54 -32.45 -22.30
CA LYS A 19 -19.86 -31.17 -22.53
C LYS A 19 -20.82 -30.07 -22.13
N GLN A 20 -20.42 -29.27 -21.15
CA GLN A 20 -21.17 -28.07 -20.79
C GLN A 20 -21.28 -27.17 -22.03
N PRO A 21 -22.46 -26.61 -22.33
CA PRO A 21 -22.64 -25.77 -23.50
C PRO A 21 -21.81 -24.49 -23.36
N SER A 22 -21.23 -24.03 -24.48
CA SER A 22 -20.53 -22.75 -24.54
C SER A 22 -21.48 -21.58 -24.29
N LEU A 23 -20.92 -20.41 -23.96
CA LEU A 23 -21.70 -19.19 -23.77
C LEU A 23 -22.51 -18.84 -25.03
N GLU A 24 -21.88 -18.99 -26.19
CA GLU A 24 -22.50 -18.80 -27.50
C GLU A 24 -23.63 -19.80 -27.76
N ALA A 25 -23.46 -21.08 -27.39
CA ALA A 25 -24.52 -22.09 -27.50
C ALA A 25 -25.71 -21.80 -26.57
N LEU A 26 -25.52 -21.02 -25.51
CA LEU A 26 -26.58 -20.50 -24.65
C LEU A 26 -27.20 -19.19 -25.17
N GLY A 27 -26.74 -18.69 -26.33
CA GLY A 27 -27.27 -17.52 -26.99
C GLY A 27 -26.67 -16.19 -26.53
N TYR A 28 -25.52 -16.22 -25.84
CA TYR A 28 -24.86 -15.04 -25.32
C TYR A 28 -23.41 -14.91 -25.79
N HIS A 29 -22.92 -13.67 -25.85
CA HIS A 29 -21.53 -13.33 -26.12
C HIS A 29 -21.15 -12.05 -25.37
N PHE A 30 -19.85 -11.74 -25.28
CA PHE A 30 -19.39 -10.42 -24.84
C PHE A 30 -19.15 -9.54 -26.08
N ASP A 31 -19.65 -8.30 -26.04
CA ASP A 31 -19.36 -7.30 -27.07
C ASP A 31 -17.93 -6.72 -26.91
N ASP A 32 -17.54 -5.81 -27.82
CA ASP A 32 -16.20 -5.19 -27.81
C ASP A 32 -15.91 -4.36 -26.54
N HIS A 33 -16.95 -3.96 -25.80
CA HIS A 33 -16.85 -3.28 -24.51
C HIS A 33 -16.83 -4.26 -23.33
N GLY A 34 -16.90 -5.57 -23.60
CA GLY A 34 -16.95 -6.63 -22.60
C GLY A 34 -18.29 -6.73 -21.89
N VAL A 35 -19.37 -6.18 -22.45
CA VAL A 35 -20.73 -6.30 -21.89
C VAL A 35 -21.39 -7.55 -22.47
N MET A 36 -22.05 -8.34 -21.61
CA MET A 36 -22.73 -9.56 -22.04
C MET A 36 -24.03 -9.23 -22.79
N ARG A 37 -24.15 -9.73 -24.02
CA ARG A 37 -25.27 -9.51 -24.94
C ARG A 37 -25.87 -10.81 -25.42
N ASP A 38 -27.19 -10.82 -25.59
CA ASP A 38 -27.87 -11.87 -26.36
C ASP A 38 -27.66 -11.68 -27.88
N LYS A 39 -28.19 -12.60 -28.68
CA LYS A 39 -28.15 -12.53 -30.15
C LYS A 39 -28.80 -11.26 -30.76
N ASN A 40 -29.63 -10.54 -30.01
CA ASN A 40 -30.31 -9.32 -30.45
C ASN A 40 -29.62 -8.05 -29.91
N GLY A 41 -28.48 -8.17 -29.22
CA GLY A 41 -27.78 -7.03 -28.60
C GLY A 41 -28.38 -6.58 -27.26
N LYS A 42 -29.34 -7.32 -26.70
CA LYS A 42 -29.94 -7.01 -25.40
C LYS A 42 -29.01 -7.45 -24.27
N LYS A 43 -28.97 -6.68 -23.18
CA LYS A 43 -28.25 -7.07 -21.96
C LYS A 43 -28.87 -8.33 -21.34
N TYR A 44 -28.05 -9.09 -20.62
CA TYR A 44 -28.53 -10.21 -19.82
C TYR A 44 -29.58 -9.75 -18.80
N GLU A 45 -30.69 -10.49 -18.75
CA GLU A 45 -31.74 -10.35 -17.76
C GLU A 45 -31.87 -11.66 -17.00
N PHE A 46 -32.02 -11.56 -15.68
CA PHE A 46 -32.25 -12.73 -14.84
C PHE A 46 -33.61 -13.33 -15.17
N ILE A 47 -33.63 -14.63 -15.46
CA ILE A 47 -34.85 -15.41 -15.73
C ILE A 47 -35.17 -16.26 -14.51
N ASP A 48 -34.26 -17.18 -14.18
CA ASP A 48 -34.38 -18.11 -13.07
C ASP A 48 -32.99 -18.58 -12.59
N GLN A 49 -32.95 -19.15 -11.38
CA GLN A 49 -31.71 -19.57 -10.74
C GLN A 49 -30.97 -20.68 -11.50
N LYS A 50 -31.68 -21.66 -12.06
CA LYS A 50 -31.09 -22.79 -12.78
C LYS A 50 -30.42 -22.32 -14.07
N SER A 51 -31.09 -21.42 -14.79
CA SER A 51 -30.54 -20.78 -15.99
C SER A 51 -29.34 -19.89 -15.64
N TYR A 52 -29.41 -19.13 -14.55
CA TYR A 52 -28.30 -18.30 -14.07
C TYR A 52 -27.05 -19.13 -13.74
N GLU A 53 -27.21 -20.26 -13.04
CA GLU A 53 -26.09 -21.16 -12.72
C GLU A 53 -25.48 -21.79 -13.97
N LYS A 54 -26.31 -22.25 -14.90
CA LYS A 54 -25.87 -22.82 -16.17
C LYS A 54 -25.07 -21.81 -17.00
N ILE A 55 -25.56 -20.58 -17.10
CA ILE A 55 -24.89 -19.49 -17.80
C ILE A 55 -23.59 -19.11 -17.06
N GLY A 56 -23.61 -19.04 -15.73
CA GLY A 56 -22.44 -18.73 -14.92
C GLY A 56 -21.29 -19.75 -15.08
N LEU A 57 -21.60 -21.03 -15.32
CA LEU A 57 -20.61 -22.05 -15.68
C LEU A 57 -20.01 -21.78 -17.06
N ALA A 58 -20.85 -21.48 -18.05
CA ALA A 58 -20.38 -21.12 -19.40
C ALA A 58 -19.53 -19.84 -19.41
N VAL A 59 -19.90 -18.84 -18.60
CA VAL A 59 -19.12 -17.61 -18.38
C VAL A 59 -17.75 -17.92 -17.78
N THR A 60 -17.68 -18.90 -16.85
CA THR A 60 -16.41 -19.31 -16.24
C THR A 60 -15.45 -19.87 -17.29
N GLU A 61 -15.93 -20.78 -18.15
CA GLU A 61 -15.12 -21.34 -19.24
C GLU A 61 -14.73 -20.29 -20.28
N GLU A 62 -15.62 -19.33 -20.56
CA GLU A 62 -15.33 -18.23 -21.47
C GLU A 62 -14.25 -17.30 -20.90
N ILE A 63 -14.24 -17.03 -19.60
CA ILE A 63 -13.17 -16.25 -18.96
C ILE A 63 -11.83 -17.00 -18.99
N TYR A 64 -11.83 -18.32 -18.82
CA TYR A 64 -10.61 -19.12 -19.02
C TYR A 64 -10.10 -18.98 -20.45
N ARG A 65 -10.98 -19.11 -21.45
CA ARG A 65 -10.64 -18.90 -22.87
C ARG A 65 -10.07 -17.52 -23.11
N ILE A 66 -10.67 -16.47 -22.55
CA ILE A 66 -10.16 -15.09 -22.69
C ILE A 66 -8.77 -14.96 -22.06
N MET A 67 -8.54 -15.48 -20.84
CA MET A 67 -7.24 -15.40 -20.18
C MET A 67 -6.14 -16.17 -20.92
N GLU A 68 -6.46 -17.31 -21.53
CA GLU A 68 -5.49 -18.15 -22.26
C GLU A 68 -5.10 -17.55 -23.61
N ASN A 69 -5.97 -16.73 -24.22
CA ASN A 69 -5.73 -16.12 -25.52
C ASN A 69 -5.11 -14.73 -25.42
N SER A 70 -4.65 -14.22 -26.56
CA SER A 70 -4.18 -12.84 -26.71
C SER A 70 -5.27 -11.85 -26.28
N PRO A 71 -4.94 -10.78 -25.54
CA PRO A 71 -3.59 -10.32 -25.19
C PRO A 71 -3.01 -10.93 -23.91
N TYR A 72 -3.77 -11.71 -23.15
CA TYR A 72 -3.40 -12.12 -21.80
C TYR A 72 -2.39 -13.29 -21.78
N ASN A 73 -2.59 -14.28 -22.65
CA ASN A 73 -1.68 -15.42 -22.84
C ASN A 73 -1.28 -16.12 -21.52
N MET A 74 -2.25 -16.29 -20.61
CA MET A 74 -2.03 -16.95 -19.33
C MET A 74 -1.92 -18.46 -19.53
N GLU A 75 -0.99 -19.09 -18.81
CA GLU A 75 -0.76 -20.52 -18.84
C GLU A 75 -1.56 -21.22 -17.73
N ARG A 76 -2.42 -22.17 -18.11
CA ARG A 76 -3.13 -23.03 -17.15
C ARG A 76 -2.19 -24.11 -16.63
N GLN A 77 -2.00 -24.14 -15.31
CA GLN A 77 -1.08 -25.06 -14.66
C GLN A 77 -1.80 -25.85 -13.56
N TYR A 78 -1.72 -27.17 -13.62
CA TYR A 78 -2.33 -28.05 -12.64
C TYR A 78 -1.44 -28.20 -11.40
N LEU A 79 -2.06 -28.39 -10.23
CA LEU A 79 -1.32 -28.65 -8.98
C LEU A 79 -0.67 -30.04 -8.99
N ASP A 80 -1.25 -30.96 -9.76
CA ASP A 80 -0.76 -32.29 -10.06
C ASP A 80 -0.96 -32.56 -11.56
N ASP A 81 0.14 -32.58 -12.31
CA ASP A 81 0.11 -32.82 -13.75
C ASP A 81 -0.07 -34.30 -14.12
N THR A 82 0.05 -35.22 -13.16
CA THR A 82 -0.07 -36.66 -13.41
C THR A 82 -1.53 -37.10 -13.53
N ASP A 83 -2.44 -36.45 -12.79
CA ASP A 83 -3.88 -36.67 -12.87
C ASP A 83 -4.65 -35.35 -12.96
N LYS A 84 -4.68 -34.77 -14.16
CA LYS A 84 -5.40 -33.51 -14.44
C LYS A 84 -6.91 -33.58 -14.17
N LYS A 85 -7.51 -34.77 -14.16
CA LYS A 85 -8.95 -34.94 -13.87
C LYS A 85 -9.24 -34.80 -12.38
N ARG A 86 -8.28 -35.15 -11.53
CA ARG A 86 -8.36 -35.03 -10.07
C ARG A 86 -7.45 -33.94 -9.51
N SER A 87 -7.12 -32.94 -10.32
CA SER A 87 -6.27 -31.84 -9.92
C SER A 87 -6.92 -30.47 -10.14
N ALA A 88 -6.82 -29.62 -9.12
CA ALA A 88 -7.11 -28.20 -9.29
C ALA A 88 -6.01 -27.55 -10.15
N PHE A 89 -6.32 -26.39 -10.72
CA PHE A 89 -5.36 -25.61 -11.51
C PHE A 89 -5.36 -24.14 -11.12
N ILE A 90 -4.33 -23.44 -11.56
CA ILE A 90 -4.15 -22.00 -11.46
C ILE A 90 -3.80 -21.43 -12.84
N PHE A 91 -3.81 -20.11 -12.97
CA PHE A 91 -3.25 -19.44 -14.14
C PHE A 91 -1.99 -18.66 -13.78
N LEU A 92 -1.00 -18.73 -14.67
CA LEU A 92 0.30 -18.10 -14.51
C LEU A 92 0.58 -17.21 -15.71
N SER A 93 1.07 -15.98 -15.50
CA SER A 93 1.51 -15.15 -16.62
C SER A 93 2.81 -15.69 -17.22
N ARG A 94 3.05 -15.46 -18.51
CA ARG A 94 4.30 -15.87 -19.15
C ARG A 94 5.53 -15.35 -18.41
N GLY A 95 6.45 -16.24 -18.09
CA GLY A 95 7.71 -15.90 -17.41
C GLY A 95 7.56 -15.41 -15.95
N TRP A 96 6.39 -15.61 -15.31
CA TRP A 96 6.10 -15.16 -13.94
C TRP A 96 7.22 -15.44 -12.94
N CYS A 97 7.88 -16.60 -13.03
CA CYS A 97 8.90 -17.05 -12.08
C CYS A 97 10.23 -16.26 -12.19
N GLN A 98 10.46 -15.55 -13.30
CA GLN A 98 11.65 -14.73 -13.53
C GLN A 98 11.40 -13.23 -13.27
N LYS A 99 10.15 -12.82 -13.06
CA LYS A 99 9.81 -11.41 -12.83
C LYS A 99 10.29 -10.95 -11.46
N GLU A 100 10.71 -9.69 -11.38
CA GLU A 100 11.15 -9.06 -10.12
C GLU A 100 9.98 -8.81 -9.16
N LYS A 101 8.83 -8.45 -9.72
CA LYS A 101 7.58 -8.20 -8.99
C LYS A 101 6.54 -9.26 -9.39
N LEU A 102 5.81 -9.77 -8.39
CA LEU A 102 4.78 -10.80 -8.56
C LEU A 102 3.49 -10.36 -7.87
N VAL A 103 2.36 -10.43 -8.58
CA VAL A 103 1.02 -10.20 -8.02
C VAL A 103 0.27 -11.52 -7.93
N VAL A 104 -0.35 -11.77 -6.79
CA VAL A 104 -1.18 -12.96 -6.54
C VAL A 104 -2.64 -12.52 -6.40
N LEU A 105 -3.52 -13.02 -7.27
CA LEU A 105 -4.94 -12.69 -7.26
C LEU A 105 -5.75 -13.82 -6.62
N ILE A 106 -6.57 -13.47 -5.62
CA ILE A 106 -7.39 -14.42 -4.85
C ILE A 106 -8.84 -13.94 -4.81
N HIS A 107 -9.73 -14.67 -5.47
CA HIS A 107 -11.15 -14.34 -5.52
C HIS A 107 -11.89 -14.68 -4.21
N GLY A 108 -13.14 -14.20 -4.08
CA GLY A 108 -14.02 -14.49 -2.96
C GLY A 108 -14.59 -15.92 -2.94
N SER A 109 -15.54 -16.18 -2.05
CA SER A 109 -16.20 -17.48 -1.93
C SER A 109 -17.34 -17.67 -2.93
N GLY A 110 -18.00 -18.83 -2.86
CA GLY A 110 -19.18 -19.14 -3.65
C GLY A 110 -18.83 -19.62 -5.06
N ALA A 111 -19.59 -19.16 -6.03
CA ALA A 111 -19.49 -19.62 -7.42
C ALA A 111 -18.29 -18.97 -8.17
N VAL A 112 -17.63 -18.01 -7.53
CA VAL A 112 -16.22 -17.59 -7.74
C VAL A 112 -15.28 -18.61 -8.38
N ARG A 113 -14.61 -18.34 -9.51
CA ARG A 113 -13.43 -19.13 -9.95
C ARG A 113 -12.31 -18.21 -10.42
N ALA A 114 -11.12 -18.76 -10.68
CA ALA A 114 -10.00 -18.02 -11.25
C ALA A 114 -10.44 -17.12 -12.43
N GLY A 115 -9.93 -15.89 -12.47
CA GLY A 115 -10.32 -14.88 -13.45
C GLY A 115 -11.51 -14.02 -13.04
N GLN A 116 -12.19 -14.28 -11.92
CA GLN A 116 -13.45 -13.63 -11.55
C GLN A 116 -13.40 -12.99 -10.16
N TRP A 117 -13.99 -11.79 -10.05
CA TRP A 117 -14.37 -11.17 -8.79
C TRP A 117 -15.84 -11.39 -8.47
N SER A 118 -16.72 -11.20 -9.47
CA SER A 118 -18.18 -11.32 -9.31
C SER A 118 -18.86 -11.76 -10.61
N ARG A 119 -19.57 -12.90 -10.55
CA ARG A 119 -20.41 -13.37 -11.67
C ARG A 119 -21.51 -12.39 -12.03
N ARG A 120 -22.15 -11.78 -11.03
CA ARG A 120 -23.22 -10.78 -11.22
C ARG A 120 -22.69 -9.61 -12.06
N LEU A 121 -21.55 -9.06 -11.68
CA LEU A 121 -20.97 -7.92 -12.40
C LEU A 121 -20.51 -8.31 -13.81
N ILE A 122 -19.95 -9.52 -14.00
CA ILE A 122 -19.59 -10.01 -15.35
C ILE A 122 -20.82 -10.07 -16.26
N MET A 123 -21.92 -10.64 -15.75
CA MET A 123 -23.11 -10.89 -16.55
C MET A 123 -23.96 -9.63 -16.77
N ASN A 124 -24.04 -8.74 -15.78
CA ASN A 124 -24.94 -7.58 -15.84
C ASN A 124 -24.25 -6.25 -16.17
N GLU A 125 -22.97 -6.09 -15.81
CA GLU A 125 -22.22 -4.85 -16.03
C GLU A 125 -21.21 -5.01 -17.17
N SER A 126 -20.07 -5.65 -16.89
CA SER A 126 -19.03 -5.94 -17.88
C SER A 126 -17.95 -6.86 -17.33
N LEU A 127 -17.15 -7.43 -18.23
CA LEU A 127 -15.89 -8.09 -17.92
C LEU A 127 -14.98 -7.20 -17.07
N ASN A 128 -14.91 -5.89 -17.33
CA ASN A 128 -14.04 -4.99 -16.58
C ASN A 128 -14.48 -4.82 -15.12
N MET A 129 -15.79 -4.87 -14.85
CA MET A 129 -16.31 -4.70 -13.49
C MET A 129 -16.25 -5.99 -12.67
N GLY A 130 -16.42 -7.16 -13.30
CA GLY A 130 -16.56 -8.41 -12.54
C GLY A 130 -15.42 -9.40 -12.69
N SER A 131 -14.43 -9.16 -13.57
CA SER A 131 -13.30 -10.07 -13.80
C SER A 131 -11.97 -9.53 -13.30
N GLN A 132 -10.98 -10.42 -13.23
CA GLN A 132 -9.58 -10.10 -12.93
C GLN A 132 -8.81 -9.58 -14.15
N LEU A 133 -9.42 -9.54 -15.34
CA LEU A 133 -8.76 -9.13 -16.58
C LEU A 133 -8.13 -7.72 -16.51
N PRO A 134 -8.77 -6.69 -15.90
CA PRO A 134 -8.12 -5.39 -15.73
C PRO A 134 -6.82 -5.47 -14.94
N TYR A 135 -6.77 -6.28 -13.89
CA TYR A 135 -5.54 -6.49 -13.11
C TYR A 135 -4.45 -7.16 -13.95
N LEU A 136 -4.81 -8.13 -14.80
CA LEU A 136 -3.86 -8.76 -15.72
C LEU A 136 -3.26 -7.74 -16.70
N ARG A 137 -4.08 -6.86 -17.30
CA ARG A 137 -3.60 -5.80 -18.20
C ARG A 137 -2.64 -4.86 -17.50
N VAL A 138 -3.02 -4.43 -16.30
CA VAL A 138 -2.23 -3.50 -15.49
C VAL A 138 -0.87 -4.11 -15.09
N CYS A 139 -0.85 -5.37 -14.65
CA CYS A 139 0.40 -6.08 -14.36
C CYS A 139 1.27 -6.31 -15.61
N SER A 140 0.65 -6.67 -16.74
CA SER A 140 1.36 -6.88 -18.01
C SER A 140 2.03 -5.60 -18.49
N ASN A 141 1.36 -4.44 -18.41
CA ASN A 141 1.92 -3.14 -18.77
C ASN A 141 3.11 -2.72 -17.88
N ARG A 142 3.21 -3.25 -16.66
CA ARG A 142 4.33 -3.00 -15.73
C ARG A 142 5.42 -4.07 -15.77
N ASP A 143 5.31 -5.06 -16.65
CA ASP A 143 6.18 -6.25 -16.70
C ASP A 143 6.18 -7.11 -15.43
N TRP A 144 5.07 -7.13 -14.69
CA TRP A 144 4.94 -7.91 -13.45
C TRP A 144 4.46 -9.33 -13.73
N GLY A 145 4.93 -10.29 -12.93
CA GLY A 145 4.40 -11.64 -12.93
C GLY A 145 3.02 -11.69 -12.27
N VAL A 146 2.15 -12.59 -12.71
CA VAL A 146 0.83 -12.80 -12.09
C VAL A 146 0.58 -14.28 -11.83
N VAL A 147 0.06 -14.57 -10.64
CA VAL A 147 -0.54 -15.86 -10.26
C VAL A 147 -2.00 -15.64 -9.96
N VAL A 148 -2.89 -16.35 -10.66
CA VAL A 148 -4.33 -16.33 -10.41
C VAL A 148 -4.75 -17.65 -9.78
N MET A 149 -5.14 -17.61 -8.51
CA MET A 149 -5.57 -18.80 -7.78
C MET A 149 -7.01 -19.19 -8.13
N ASN A 150 -7.32 -20.49 -8.03
CA ASN A 150 -8.66 -21.04 -8.24
C ASN A 150 -9.18 -21.69 -6.95
N THR A 151 -9.26 -20.88 -5.89
CA THR A 151 -9.40 -21.37 -4.51
C THR A 151 -10.69 -22.13 -4.24
N ASN A 152 -11.73 -21.93 -5.04
CA ASN A 152 -13.02 -22.63 -4.89
C ASN A 152 -13.13 -23.90 -5.75
N MET A 153 -12.05 -24.31 -6.45
CA MET A 153 -11.98 -25.60 -7.15
C MET A 153 -11.55 -26.68 -6.17
N ASN A 154 -12.50 -27.19 -5.38
CA ASN A 154 -12.22 -28.11 -4.28
C ASN A 154 -12.71 -29.53 -4.48
N VAL A 155 -13.56 -29.77 -5.48
CA VAL A 155 -14.10 -31.08 -5.82
C VAL A 155 -14.02 -31.34 -7.32
N THR A 156 -14.08 -32.61 -7.72
CA THR A 156 -14.19 -33.04 -9.13
C THR A 156 -15.47 -32.52 -9.78
N ASN A 157 -15.45 -32.41 -11.11
CA ASN A 157 -16.63 -32.01 -11.91
C ASN A 157 -17.53 -33.21 -12.28
N SER A 158 -17.17 -34.43 -11.87
CA SER A 158 -17.89 -35.67 -12.16
C SER A 158 -18.53 -36.25 -10.90
N TYR A 159 -19.68 -36.90 -11.03
CA TYR A 159 -20.32 -37.62 -9.92
C TYR A 159 -19.72 -39.03 -9.77
N PRO A 160 -19.51 -39.52 -8.54
CA PRO A 160 -19.65 -38.80 -7.27
C PRO A 160 -18.60 -37.69 -7.11
N LEU A 161 -18.99 -36.58 -6.45
CA LEU A 161 -18.07 -35.48 -6.16
C LEU A 161 -16.99 -35.97 -5.19
N GLU A 162 -15.73 -35.84 -5.59
CA GLU A 162 -14.57 -36.19 -4.78
C GLU A 162 -13.74 -34.95 -4.48
N GLU A 163 -13.21 -34.84 -3.27
CA GLU A 163 -12.31 -33.74 -2.91
C GLU A 163 -11.00 -33.80 -3.70
N LEU A 164 -10.50 -32.63 -4.13
CA LEU A 164 -9.26 -32.52 -4.89
C LEU A 164 -8.05 -32.45 -3.95
N PRO A 165 -7.09 -33.39 -4.02
CA PRO A 165 -5.90 -33.38 -3.18
C PRO A 165 -5.11 -32.06 -3.28
N GLY A 166 -4.69 -31.51 -2.14
CA GLY A 166 -3.97 -30.24 -2.09
C GLY A 166 -4.83 -29.02 -2.47
N SER A 167 -6.15 -29.19 -2.52
CA SER A 167 -7.14 -28.16 -2.83
C SER A 167 -8.50 -28.46 -2.20
N ARG A 168 -8.59 -29.22 -1.09
CA ARG A 168 -9.90 -29.64 -0.53
C ARG A 168 -10.66 -28.49 0.12
N THR A 169 -9.93 -27.42 0.50
CA THR A 169 -10.50 -26.17 0.97
C THR A 169 -9.82 -24.97 0.28
N PRO A 170 -10.46 -23.78 0.26
CA PRO A 170 -9.82 -22.57 -0.27
C PRO A 170 -8.47 -22.24 0.38
N VAL A 171 -8.35 -22.43 1.69
CA VAL A 171 -7.11 -22.20 2.44
C VAL A 171 -6.05 -23.24 2.07
N GLU A 172 -6.41 -24.52 1.99
CA GLU A 172 -5.48 -25.57 1.55
C GLU A 172 -4.97 -25.31 0.13
N HIS A 173 -5.85 -24.92 -0.79
CA HIS A 173 -5.46 -24.54 -2.16
C HIS A 173 -4.43 -23.41 -2.13
N GLY A 174 -4.70 -22.33 -1.39
CA GLY A 174 -3.79 -21.20 -1.28
C GLY A 174 -2.43 -21.60 -0.71
N ILE A 175 -2.40 -22.38 0.36
CA ILE A 175 -1.17 -22.88 0.99
C ILE A 175 -0.37 -23.76 0.01
N ASN A 176 -1.03 -24.67 -0.69
CA ASN A 176 -0.39 -25.55 -1.66
C ASN A 176 0.17 -24.76 -2.85
N VAL A 177 -0.60 -23.84 -3.43
CA VAL A 177 -0.14 -22.96 -4.51
C VAL A 177 1.05 -22.14 -4.06
N TRP A 178 0.99 -21.57 -2.86
CA TRP A 178 2.08 -20.75 -2.33
C TRP A 178 3.36 -21.56 -2.20
N LYS A 179 3.28 -22.72 -1.55
CA LYS A 179 4.40 -23.64 -1.35
C LYS A 179 4.98 -24.14 -2.66
N THR A 180 4.15 -24.46 -3.65
CA THR A 180 4.58 -25.12 -4.90
C THR A 180 5.09 -24.14 -5.94
N TYR A 181 4.47 -22.95 -6.04
CA TYR A 181 4.76 -21.98 -7.09
C TYR A 181 5.44 -20.72 -6.54
N ILE A 182 4.82 -20.03 -5.59
CA ILE A 182 5.26 -18.69 -5.16
C ILE A 182 6.62 -18.72 -4.45
N THR A 183 6.94 -19.79 -3.71
CA THR A 183 8.28 -19.99 -3.12
C THR A 183 9.40 -20.08 -4.17
N ARG A 184 9.10 -20.56 -5.38
CA ARG A 184 10.07 -20.75 -6.48
C ARG A 184 10.26 -19.51 -7.34
N ALA A 185 9.36 -18.52 -7.24
CA ALA A 185 9.51 -17.27 -7.96
C ALA A 185 10.74 -16.50 -7.48
N LYS A 186 11.52 -15.94 -8.41
CA LYS A 186 12.65 -15.06 -8.12
C LYS A 186 12.24 -13.66 -7.64
N ALA A 187 10.94 -13.37 -7.67
CA ALA A 187 10.40 -12.07 -7.29
C ALA A 187 10.88 -11.64 -5.90
N SER A 188 11.49 -10.46 -5.82
CA SER A 188 11.95 -9.83 -4.58
C SER A 188 10.81 -9.10 -3.84
N SER A 189 9.75 -8.76 -4.60
CA SER A 189 8.55 -8.09 -4.14
C SER A 189 7.30 -8.82 -4.61
N ILE A 190 6.48 -9.25 -3.65
CA ILE A 190 5.23 -9.96 -3.88
C ILE A 190 4.11 -9.11 -3.28
N ALA A 191 3.05 -8.88 -4.06
CA ALA A 191 1.81 -8.27 -3.60
C ALA A 191 0.66 -9.28 -3.74
N VAL A 192 -0.24 -9.31 -2.76
CA VAL A 192 -1.46 -10.12 -2.83
C VAL A 192 -2.65 -9.20 -2.96
N ILE A 193 -3.56 -9.50 -3.86
CA ILE A 193 -4.85 -8.81 -4.00
C ILE A 193 -5.95 -9.85 -3.77
N ALA A 194 -6.68 -9.68 -2.68
CA ALA A 194 -7.66 -10.66 -2.23
C ALA A 194 -9.03 -10.02 -1.98
N HIS A 195 -10.06 -10.58 -2.58
CA HIS A 195 -11.43 -10.10 -2.45
C HIS A 195 -12.22 -10.94 -1.47
N SER A 196 -13.02 -10.30 -0.59
CA SER A 196 -13.98 -10.99 0.27
C SER A 196 -13.33 -12.14 1.07
N ALA A 197 -13.87 -13.35 1.00
CA ALA A 197 -13.32 -14.55 1.64
C ALA A 197 -11.88 -14.93 1.17
N GLY A 198 -11.39 -14.37 0.06
CA GLY A 198 -9.99 -14.50 -0.36
C GLY A 198 -9.02 -13.98 0.70
N GLY A 199 -9.45 -13.02 1.53
CA GLY A 199 -8.69 -12.55 2.70
C GLY A 199 -8.34 -13.69 3.66
N SER A 200 -9.26 -14.63 3.90
CA SER A 200 -9.03 -15.77 4.80
C SER A 200 -8.02 -16.76 4.22
N VAL A 201 -7.91 -16.86 2.89
CA VAL A 201 -6.90 -17.68 2.22
C VAL A 201 -5.50 -17.11 2.45
N ILE A 202 -5.30 -15.81 2.21
CA ILE A 202 -4.00 -15.17 2.47
C ILE A 202 -3.67 -15.13 3.97
N ALA A 203 -4.66 -14.93 4.84
CA ALA A 203 -4.46 -15.05 6.29
C ALA A 203 -3.94 -16.44 6.65
N GLY A 204 -4.56 -17.51 6.13
CA GLY A 204 -4.11 -18.89 6.34
C GLY A 204 -2.68 -19.14 5.84
N ILE A 205 -2.31 -18.58 4.67
CA ILE A 205 -0.94 -18.65 4.15
C ILE A 205 0.05 -17.96 5.11
N VAL A 206 -0.26 -16.74 5.55
CA VAL A 206 0.60 -15.98 6.47
C VAL A 206 0.74 -16.72 7.80
N GLU A 207 -0.35 -17.18 8.40
CA GLU A 207 -0.33 -17.96 9.65
C GLU A 207 0.53 -19.23 9.55
N ASN A 208 0.55 -19.88 8.38
CA ASN A 208 1.37 -21.08 8.18
C ASN A 208 2.87 -20.77 7.99
N TYR A 209 3.22 -19.57 7.50
CA TYR A 209 4.56 -19.31 6.97
C TYR A 209 5.24 -18.05 7.48
N TRP A 210 4.62 -17.21 8.31
CA TRP A 210 5.16 -15.92 8.74
C TRP A 210 6.60 -16.00 9.29
N SER A 211 6.94 -17.09 9.99
CA SER A 211 8.28 -17.34 10.55
C SER A 211 9.35 -17.72 9.51
N LYS A 212 8.99 -17.86 8.23
CA LYS A 212 9.93 -18.21 7.15
C LYS A 212 10.50 -16.95 6.53
N GLU A 213 11.83 -16.85 6.44
CA GLU A 213 12.53 -15.70 5.85
C GLU A 213 12.03 -15.30 4.46
N TRP A 214 11.70 -16.28 3.60
CA TRP A 214 11.20 -16.01 2.26
C TRP A 214 9.82 -15.35 2.22
N MET A 215 9.06 -15.32 3.34
CA MET A 215 7.81 -14.57 3.46
C MET A 215 8.03 -13.07 3.48
N LYS A 216 9.21 -12.57 3.88
CA LYS A 216 9.54 -11.13 3.85
C LYS A 216 9.53 -10.54 2.43
N ARG A 217 9.43 -11.37 1.39
CA ARG A 217 9.19 -10.95 0.00
C ARG A 217 7.76 -10.45 -0.23
N LEU A 218 6.78 -10.90 0.55
CA LEU A 218 5.42 -10.35 0.57
C LEU A 218 5.48 -8.94 1.14
N LYS A 219 5.34 -7.90 0.32
CA LYS A 219 5.40 -6.51 0.78
C LYS A 219 4.05 -6.03 1.26
N CYS A 220 3.00 -6.46 0.60
CA CYS A 220 1.66 -5.97 0.90
C CYS A 220 0.54 -6.97 0.60
N ILE A 221 -0.53 -6.83 1.37
CA ILE A 221 -1.80 -7.51 1.19
C ILE A 221 -2.87 -6.44 0.96
N CYS A 222 -3.40 -6.40 -0.25
CA CYS A 222 -4.46 -5.51 -0.68
C CYS A 222 -5.78 -6.28 -0.61
N LEU A 223 -6.59 -5.94 0.38
CA LEU A 223 -7.89 -6.55 0.63
C LEU A 223 -8.98 -5.71 -0.01
N THR A 224 -10.01 -6.34 -0.56
CA THR A 224 -11.17 -5.64 -1.12
C THR A 224 -12.43 -6.19 -0.48
N ASP A 225 -12.93 -5.43 0.47
CA ASP A 225 -14.03 -5.76 1.37
C ASP A 225 -13.91 -7.18 1.94
N ALA A 226 -12.75 -7.46 2.54
CA ALA A 226 -12.35 -8.84 2.85
C ALA A 226 -12.73 -9.29 4.27
N ILE A 227 -12.64 -10.61 4.46
CA ILE A 227 -12.60 -11.24 5.78
C ILE A 227 -11.15 -11.60 6.06
N PHE A 228 -10.51 -10.90 7.00
CA PHE A 228 -9.09 -11.09 7.30
C PHE A 228 -8.79 -10.92 8.79
N THR A 229 -8.17 -11.94 9.37
CA THR A 229 -7.69 -11.92 10.76
C THR A 229 -6.41 -12.74 10.84
N LEU A 230 -5.42 -12.22 11.56
CA LEU A 230 -4.18 -12.91 11.92
C LEU A 230 -4.14 -13.13 13.44
N PRO A 231 -4.61 -14.29 13.95
CA PRO A 231 -4.52 -14.62 15.36
C PRO A 231 -3.11 -14.51 15.94
N SER A 232 -2.07 -14.80 15.14
CA SER A 232 -0.68 -14.77 15.59
C SER A 232 -0.03 -13.38 15.48
N ALA A 233 -0.75 -12.34 15.03
CA ALA A 233 -0.16 -11.02 14.79
C ALA A 233 0.59 -10.44 15.99
N ALA A 234 0.14 -10.72 17.23
CA ALA A 234 0.78 -10.25 18.45
C ALA A 234 2.19 -10.82 18.69
N VAL A 235 2.52 -11.96 18.07
CA VAL A 235 3.82 -12.64 18.22
C VAL A 235 4.66 -12.63 16.94
N MET A 236 4.13 -12.06 15.84
CA MET A 236 4.89 -11.90 14.60
C MET A 236 5.95 -10.81 14.77
N ASP A 237 7.19 -11.11 14.38
CA ASP A 237 8.31 -10.16 14.37
C ASP A 237 8.27 -9.22 13.15
N TRP A 238 7.45 -9.56 12.16
CA TRP A 238 7.23 -8.78 10.96
C TRP A 238 5.84 -9.07 10.38
N ILE A 239 5.17 -8.03 9.87
CA ILE A 239 3.88 -8.11 9.18
C ILE A 239 4.00 -7.27 7.90
N PRO A 240 3.50 -7.75 6.73
CA PRO A 240 3.45 -6.92 5.52
C PRO A 240 2.54 -5.70 5.73
N ALA A 241 2.59 -4.71 4.85
CA ALA A 241 1.58 -3.66 4.87
C ALA A 241 0.22 -4.26 4.45
N ILE A 242 -0.84 -3.99 5.21
CA ILE A 242 -2.17 -4.54 4.95
C ILE A 242 -3.15 -3.40 4.86
N GLN A 243 -3.83 -3.28 3.71
CA GLN A 243 -4.87 -2.29 3.49
C GLN A 243 -6.12 -2.94 2.94
N ASP A 244 -7.28 -2.58 3.49
CA ASP A 244 -8.59 -3.08 3.06
C ASP A 244 -9.46 -1.94 2.53
N TRP A 245 -9.79 -2.03 1.23
CA TRP A 245 -10.71 -1.14 0.55
C TRP A 245 -12.14 -1.64 0.78
N ARG A 246 -12.84 -0.98 1.68
CA ARG A 246 -14.17 -1.38 2.14
C ARG A 246 -15.28 -0.71 1.36
N ALA A 247 -16.36 -1.45 1.14
CA ALA A 247 -17.59 -0.88 0.64
C ALA A 247 -18.16 0.07 1.71
N THR A 248 -18.26 1.36 1.40
CA THR A 248 -18.82 2.35 2.31
C THR A 248 -19.66 3.38 1.55
N PRO A 249 -20.55 4.13 2.22
CA PRO A 249 -21.24 5.25 1.62
C PRO A 249 -20.33 6.40 1.15
N HIS A 250 -19.05 6.42 1.57
CA HIS A 250 -18.11 7.47 1.18
C HIS A 250 -17.64 7.25 -0.26
N ALA A 251 -17.89 8.24 -1.12
CA ALA A 251 -17.50 8.17 -2.54
C ALA A 251 -16.01 8.39 -2.78
N GLU A 252 -15.27 8.99 -1.83
CA GLU A 252 -13.84 9.25 -1.98
C GLU A 252 -13.02 7.98 -1.74
N ILE A 253 -12.40 7.47 -2.80
CA ILE A 253 -11.50 6.30 -2.74
C ILE A 253 -10.27 6.65 -1.89
N GLY A 254 -9.83 5.73 -1.03
CA GLY A 254 -8.64 5.89 -0.20
C GLY A 254 -8.88 6.67 1.10
N LEU A 255 -10.09 7.22 1.30
CA LEU A 255 -10.45 7.90 2.55
C LEU A 255 -10.36 6.92 3.72
N ARG A 256 -9.55 7.24 4.72
CA ARG A 256 -9.35 6.40 5.91
C ARG A 256 -10.67 6.23 6.68
N ILE A 257 -10.98 5.00 7.04
CA ILE A 257 -12.15 4.64 7.82
C ILE A 257 -11.71 4.42 9.26
N ASP A 258 -11.99 5.37 10.14
CA ASP A 258 -11.69 5.26 11.57
C ASP A 258 -12.89 4.67 12.33
N ASP A 259 -13.17 3.38 12.12
CA ASP A 259 -14.13 2.63 12.95
C ASP A 259 -13.40 1.98 14.15
N LYS A 260 -13.66 2.52 15.34
CA LYS A 260 -13.06 2.06 16.60
C LYS A 260 -13.23 0.55 16.82
N THR A 261 -14.36 -0.02 16.39
CA THR A 261 -14.67 -1.44 16.65
C THR A 261 -13.89 -2.41 15.77
N THR A 262 -13.59 -2.03 14.53
CA THR A 262 -12.80 -2.84 13.60
C THR A 262 -11.29 -2.63 13.80
N HIS A 263 -10.88 -1.40 14.12
CA HIS A 263 -9.48 -1.08 14.43
C HIS A 263 -8.99 -1.76 15.71
N GLU A 264 -9.83 -1.87 16.74
CA GLU A 264 -9.48 -2.59 17.98
C GLU A 264 -9.24 -4.08 17.75
N LYS A 265 -9.96 -4.70 16.79
CA LYS A 265 -9.81 -6.14 16.49
C LYS A 265 -8.58 -6.44 15.63
N CYS A 266 -8.27 -5.57 14.66
CA CYS A 266 -7.19 -5.78 13.70
C CYS A 266 -6.39 -4.48 13.51
N PRO A 267 -5.59 -4.04 14.51
CA PRO A 267 -4.89 -2.76 14.47
C PRO A 267 -3.76 -2.69 13.42
N TYR A 268 -3.39 -3.84 12.86
CA TYR A 268 -2.39 -3.99 11.80
C TYR A 268 -2.97 -3.87 10.38
N VAL A 269 -4.27 -3.60 10.25
CA VAL A 269 -4.94 -3.38 8.96
C VAL A 269 -5.36 -1.92 8.85
N THR A 270 -4.95 -1.25 7.77
CA THR A 270 -5.47 0.07 7.42
C THR A 270 -6.77 -0.10 6.64
N TYR A 271 -7.86 0.50 7.10
CA TYR A 271 -9.14 0.48 6.39
C TYR A 271 -9.35 1.79 5.64
N VAL A 272 -9.69 1.69 4.36
CA VAL A 272 -9.98 2.84 3.50
C VAL A 272 -11.25 2.61 2.69
N SER A 273 -11.90 3.67 2.22
CA SER A 273 -13.06 3.55 1.34
C SER A 273 -12.64 3.03 -0.04
N ALA A 274 -13.42 2.09 -0.57
CA ALA A 274 -13.31 1.62 -1.95
C ALA A 274 -13.94 2.58 -2.97
N GLY A 275 -14.62 3.64 -2.54
CA GLY A 275 -15.38 4.56 -3.40
C GLY A 275 -16.71 4.01 -3.93
N THR A 276 -17.17 2.88 -3.39
CA THR A 276 -18.46 2.26 -3.68
C THR A 276 -19.07 1.75 -2.37
N ASN A 277 -20.40 1.67 -2.32
CA ASN A 277 -21.15 1.03 -1.24
C ASN A 277 -21.53 -0.42 -1.56
N GLN A 278 -21.14 -0.95 -2.73
CA GLN A 278 -21.41 -2.32 -3.15
C GLN A 278 -20.17 -3.20 -2.94
N HIS A 279 -20.35 -4.28 -2.17
CA HIS A 279 -19.31 -5.25 -1.84
C HIS A 279 -18.55 -5.76 -3.08
N GLU A 280 -19.31 -6.24 -4.06
CA GLU A 280 -18.80 -6.86 -5.28
C GLU A 280 -18.06 -5.89 -6.21
N GLU A 281 -18.29 -4.58 -6.09
CA GLU A 281 -17.67 -3.56 -6.94
C GLU A 281 -16.30 -3.12 -6.42
N THR A 282 -15.99 -3.38 -5.14
CA THR A 282 -14.79 -2.86 -4.47
C THR A 282 -13.49 -3.12 -5.22
N SER A 283 -13.28 -4.34 -5.74
CA SER A 283 -12.09 -4.67 -6.52
C SER A 283 -12.00 -3.87 -7.82
N ALA A 284 -13.11 -3.71 -8.55
CA ALA A 284 -13.08 -2.99 -9.82
C ALA A 284 -12.94 -1.47 -9.64
N VAL A 285 -13.61 -0.89 -8.65
CA VAL A 285 -13.62 0.56 -8.40
C VAL A 285 -12.28 1.01 -7.80
N ALA A 286 -11.72 0.26 -6.85
CA ALA A 286 -10.50 0.64 -6.15
C ALA A 286 -9.20 0.29 -6.89
N ILE A 287 -9.26 -0.29 -8.10
CA ILE A 287 -8.09 -0.86 -8.80
C ILE A 287 -6.92 0.14 -8.93
N GLU A 288 -7.20 1.39 -9.29
CA GLU A 288 -6.15 2.41 -9.46
C GLU A 288 -5.43 2.71 -8.13
N ASP A 289 -6.19 2.82 -7.04
CA ASP A 289 -5.65 3.12 -5.71
C ASP A 289 -4.92 1.92 -5.11
N ILE A 290 -5.40 0.69 -5.36
CA ILE A 290 -4.71 -0.55 -5.02
C ILE A 290 -3.32 -0.59 -5.66
N PHE A 291 -3.23 -0.32 -6.97
CA PHE A 291 -1.94 -0.34 -7.63
C PHE A 291 -1.05 0.84 -7.25
N ARG A 292 -1.63 2.01 -6.95
CA ARG A 292 -0.89 3.12 -6.34
C ARG A 292 -0.21 2.68 -5.05
N PHE A 293 -0.97 2.06 -4.13
CA PHE A 293 -0.46 1.53 -2.87
C PHE A 293 0.66 0.48 -3.06
N ILE A 294 0.48 -0.46 -4.00
CA ILE A 294 1.53 -1.44 -4.33
C ILE A 294 2.78 -0.73 -4.86
N ASP A 295 2.61 0.28 -5.71
CA ASP A 295 3.73 1.04 -6.27
C ASP A 295 4.52 1.75 -5.13
N VAL A 296 3.84 2.39 -4.15
CA VAL A 296 4.48 2.98 -2.94
C VAL A 296 5.42 1.98 -2.28
N LEU A 297 4.87 0.82 -1.94
CA LEU A 297 5.57 -0.17 -1.13
C LEU A 297 6.63 -0.91 -1.91
N SER A 298 6.49 -0.97 -3.23
CA SER A 298 7.54 -1.48 -4.09
C SER A 298 8.77 -0.57 -4.15
N MET A 299 8.68 0.66 -3.66
CA MET A 299 9.82 1.58 -3.48
C MET A 299 10.53 1.45 -2.13
N LEU A 300 9.91 0.78 -1.14
CA LEU A 300 10.48 0.59 0.19
C LEU A 300 10.79 -0.89 0.42
N LYS A 301 12.06 -1.26 0.65
CA LYS A 301 12.35 -2.63 1.09
C LYS A 301 11.77 -2.84 2.51
N PRO A 302 11.47 -4.08 2.94
CA PRO A 302 11.00 -4.35 4.29
C PRO A 302 11.96 -3.74 5.32
N GLY A 303 11.44 -2.86 6.17
CA GLY A 303 12.21 -2.13 7.19
C GLY A 303 12.94 -0.88 6.70
N GLU A 304 12.81 -0.50 5.42
CA GLU A 304 13.20 0.83 4.92
C GLU A 304 12.09 1.84 5.24
N LEU A 305 12.49 2.93 5.87
CA LEU A 305 11.62 4.04 6.28
C LEU A 305 11.93 5.31 5.47
N VAL A 306 12.74 5.17 4.41
CA VAL A 306 13.27 6.25 3.60
C VAL A 306 13.25 5.79 2.16
N THR A 307 12.63 6.56 1.28
CA THR A 307 12.62 6.26 -0.16
C THR A 307 13.88 6.79 -0.84
N ASP A 308 14.13 6.34 -2.06
CA ASP A 308 15.08 7.00 -2.96
C ASP A 308 14.62 8.43 -3.31
N TRP A 309 15.57 9.25 -3.76
CA TRP A 309 15.29 10.60 -4.26
C TRP A 309 14.55 10.54 -5.60
N MET A 310 13.45 11.29 -5.72
CA MET A 310 12.61 11.35 -6.91
C MET A 310 12.01 12.75 -7.14
N GLN A 311 11.26 12.92 -8.22
CA GLN A 311 10.55 14.17 -8.51
C GLN A 311 9.24 14.27 -7.72
N ALA A 312 8.79 15.49 -7.45
CA ALA A 312 7.62 15.74 -6.60
C ALA A 312 6.33 15.17 -7.20
N GLU A 313 6.19 15.18 -8.52
CA GLU A 313 5.04 14.61 -9.23
C GLU A 313 4.96 13.10 -9.02
N THR A 314 6.13 12.43 -9.00
CA THR A 314 6.25 11.01 -8.69
C THR A 314 5.98 10.77 -7.22
N LEU A 315 6.62 11.53 -6.33
CA LEU A 315 6.47 11.42 -4.87
C LEU A 315 5.02 11.60 -4.42
N CYS A 316 4.29 12.52 -5.05
CA CYS A 316 2.89 12.86 -4.77
C CYS A 316 1.99 11.61 -4.75
N SER A 317 2.22 10.67 -5.66
CA SER A 317 1.44 9.44 -5.74
C SER A 317 1.68 8.48 -4.57
N TYR A 318 2.62 8.79 -3.68
CA TYR A 318 3.09 7.89 -2.64
C TYR A 318 2.99 8.41 -1.21
N LEU A 319 2.53 9.64 -1.01
CA LEU A 319 2.50 10.27 0.30
C LEU A 319 1.32 9.81 1.15
N GLU A 320 1.59 9.41 2.39
CA GLU A 320 0.60 9.21 3.44
C GLU A 320 0.56 10.40 4.40
N ILE A 321 -0.63 10.76 4.87
CA ILE A 321 -0.81 11.88 5.80
C ILE A 321 0.14 11.74 7.00
N GLY A 322 0.90 12.79 7.29
CA GLY A 322 1.88 12.83 8.36
C GLY A 322 3.29 12.37 7.96
N ASP A 323 3.52 11.95 6.71
CA ASP A 323 4.85 11.63 6.20
C ASP A 323 5.79 12.83 6.24
N LEU A 324 7.05 12.57 6.60
CA LEU A 324 8.10 13.58 6.52
C LEU A 324 8.70 13.57 5.12
N ILE A 325 8.71 14.74 4.50
CA ILE A 325 9.28 14.94 3.18
C ILE A 325 10.60 15.69 3.32
N GLU A 326 11.65 15.10 2.77
CA GLU A 326 12.97 15.70 2.67
C GLU A 326 13.20 16.17 1.23
N PHE A 327 13.56 17.44 1.04
CA PHE A 327 13.85 18.06 -0.26
C PHE A 327 15.34 18.34 -0.37
N ARG A 328 15.94 18.02 -1.52
CA ARG A 328 17.37 18.21 -1.79
C ARG A 328 17.61 19.51 -2.56
N ARG A 329 17.98 20.57 -1.85
CA ARG A 329 18.28 21.88 -2.46
C ARG A 329 19.70 21.94 -2.98
N ALA A 330 19.89 22.46 -4.20
CA ALA A 330 21.23 22.73 -4.76
C ALA A 330 21.42 24.22 -5.03
N ILE A 331 22.47 24.83 -4.45
CA ILE A 331 22.79 26.26 -4.67
C ILE A 331 23.94 26.40 -5.69
N GLY A 332 23.73 27.25 -6.69
CA GLY A 332 24.75 27.71 -7.66
C GLY A 332 24.81 26.93 -8.98
N SER A 333 25.27 27.58 -10.06
CA SER A 333 25.46 27.00 -11.41
C SER A 333 26.46 25.85 -11.47
N ILE A 334 27.26 25.69 -10.41
CA ILE A 334 28.12 24.54 -10.17
C ILE A 334 27.68 23.95 -8.82
N LYS A 335 26.76 22.96 -8.85
CA LYS A 335 26.12 22.29 -7.69
C LYS A 335 27.11 21.85 -6.61
N ARG A 336 27.57 22.75 -5.74
CA ARG A 336 28.66 22.48 -4.76
C ARG A 336 28.23 22.58 -3.30
N ARG A 337 27.02 23.04 -3.00
CA ARG A 337 26.42 22.92 -1.65
C ARG A 337 24.99 22.41 -1.73
N ILE A 338 24.76 21.30 -1.01
CA ILE A 338 23.48 20.62 -0.88
C ILE A 338 23.02 20.88 0.55
N TYR A 339 21.86 21.52 0.73
CA TYR A 339 21.18 21.52 2.01
C TYR A 339 19.84 20.81 1.87
N THR A 340 19.32 20.29 2.96
CA THR A 340 18.04 19.59 2.97
C THR A 340 16.98 20.46 3.61
N HIS A 341 15.84 20.56 2.95
CA HIS A 341 14.65 21.22 3.48
C HIS A 341 13.63 20.15 3.88
N TRP A 342 12.79 20.45 4.85
CA TRP A 342 11.87 19.46 5.43
C TRP A 342 10.43 20.00 5.51
N GLY A 343 9.49 19.10 5.28
CA GLY A 343 8.06 19.36 5.45
C GLY A 343 7.31 18.14 5.94
N VAL A 344 6.05 18.35 6.32
CA VAL A 344 5.10 17.31 6.73
C VAL A 344 3.98 17.29 5.71
N PHE A 345 3.69 16.13 5.14
CA PHE A 345 2.53 15.98 4.27
C PHE A 345 1.24 16.09 5.09
N ILE A 346 0.36 17.03 4.74
CA ILE A 346 -0.87 17.31 5.50
C ILE A 346 -2.14 16.88 4.77
N GLY A 347 -2.01 16.29 3.58
CA GLY A 347 -3.12 15.73 2.81
C GLY A 347 -3.33 16.39 1.45
N PHE A 348 -4.36 15.91 0.76
CA PHE A 348 -4.79 16.41 -0.54
C PHE A 348 -5.94 17.41 -0.39
N CYS A 349 -5.91 18.49 -1.17
CA CYS A 349 -7.02 19.42 -1.32
C CYS A 349 -7.12 19.80 -2.80
N ASP A 350 -8.32 19.70 -3.39
CA ASP A 350 -8.55 19.92 -4.83
C ASP A 350 -7.59 19.12 -5.74
N LYS A 351 -7.34 17.85 -5.39
CA LYS A 351 -6.40 16.93 -6.08
C LYS A 351 -4.93 17.37 -6.05
N LYS A 352 -4.57 18.35 -5.23
CA LYS A 352 -3.19 18.81 -5.03
C LYS A 352 -2.66 18.38 -3.67
N ALA A 353 -1.42 17.92 -3.63
CA ALA A 353 -0.73 17.54 -2.40
C ALA A 353 -0.25 18.80 -1.65
N TYR A 354 -0.57 18.93 -0.37
CA TYR A 354 -0.13 20.05 0.47
C TYR A 354 0.87 19.61 1.54
N VAL A 355 1.86 20.47 1.75
CA VAL A 355 2.94 20.26 2.72
C VAL A 355 2.96 21.41 3.70
N ALA A 356 2.93 21.11 4.99
CA ALA A 356 3.27 22.07 6.02
C ALA A 356 4.79 22.14 6.16
N HIS A 357 5.38 23.33 6.08
CA HIS A 357 6.82 23.52 6.26
C HIS A 357 7.12 24.92 6.82
N THR A 358 8.36 25.14 7.24
CA THR A 358 8.86 26.48 7.56
C THR A 358 9.36 27.18 6.30
N GLY A 359 9.05 28.45 6.11
CA GLY A 359 9.53 29.25 4.98
C GLY A 359 9.61 30.74 5.33
N THR A 360 10.14 31.57 4.43
CA THR A 360 10.07 33.04 4.55
C THR A 360 9.01 33.61 3.61
N ASP A 361 8.60 34.87 3.82
CA ASP A 361 7.60 35.57 3.00
C ASP A 361 7.94 35.64 1.50
N PHE A 362 9.18 35.33 1.13
CA PHE A 362 9.69 35.42 -0.23
C PHE A 362 10.04 34.07 -0.88
N GLY A 363 9.62 32.94 -0.29
CA GLY A 363 10.10 31.60 -0.65
C GLY A 363 11.40 31.23 0.10
N ASP A 364 11.98 30.05 -0.20
CA ASP A 364 13.26 29.63 0.42
C ASP A 364 14.38 30.67 0.17
N PHE A 365 14.30 31.40 -0.95
CA PHE A 365 15.02 32.64 -1.24
C PHE A 365 14.21 33.45 -2.28
N GLY A 366 13.72 34.64 -1.93
CA GLY A 366 13.44 35.76 -2.85
C GLY A 366 13.00 35.44 -4.29
N ASN A 367 11.73 35.68 -4.64
CA ASN A 367 11.24 35.64 -6.03
C ASN A 367 11.87 36.69 -7.00
N ASP A 368 12.90 37.44 -6.60
CA ASP A 368 13.63 38.39 -7.44
C ASP A 368 15.04 37.87 -7.77
N VAL A 369 15.15 36.87 -8.64
CA VAL A 369 16.42 36.47 -9.26
C VAL A 369 16.23 36.22 -10.76
N ILE A 370 15.72 37.22 -11.48
CA ILE A 370 15.99 37.38 -12.91
C ILE A 370 16.53 38.79 -13.14
N SER A 371 17.70 39.09 -12.60
CA SER A 371 18.77 39.81 -13.32
C SER A 371 19.92 40.16 -12.37
N SER A 372 21.12 40.12 -12.92
CA SER A 372 22.38 40.63 -12.37
C SER A 372 23.16 39.76 -11.37
N SER A 373 24.17 39.10 -11.93
CA SER A 373 25.58 39.06 -11.48
C SER A 373 25.91 38.96 -9.98
N VAL A 374 26.42 37.77 -9.62
CA VAL A 374 27.45 37.47 -8.61
C VAL A 374 27.30 38.20 -7.26
N GLU A 375 26.33 37.78 -6.44
CA GLU A 375 26.29 38.22 -5.04
C GLU A 375 27.27 37.40 -4.17
N SER A 376 28.17 38.09 -3.48
CA SER A 376 29.15 37.50 -2.55
C SER A 376 28.47 36.93 -1.29
N LEU A 377 29.12 35.95 -0.66
CA LEU A 377 28.68 35.29 0.58
C LEU A 377 28.36 36.27 1.73
N ALA A 378 28.97 37.45 1.71
CA ALA A 378 28.69 38.56 2.63
C ALA A 378 27.27 39.14 2.42
N THR A 379 26.85 39.30 1.16
CA THR A 379 25.51 39.81 0.78
C THR A 379 24.40 38.84 1.18
N ILE A 380 24.67 37.53 1.04
CA ILE A 380 23.77 36.46 1.51
C ILE A 380 23.67 36.49 3.04
N LYS A 381 24.78 36.65 3.77
CA LYS A 381 24.77 36.78 5.23
C LYS A 381 24.00 38.03 5.69
N THR A 382 24.14 39.17 5.01
CA THR A 382 23.39 40.39 5.34
C THR A 382 21.91 40.26 5.01
N LYS A 383 21.52 39.60 3.91
CA LYS A 383 20.11 39.33 3.58
C LYS A 383 19.47 38.32 4.55
N VAL A 384 20.23 37.31 5.00
CA VAL A 384 19.85 36.38 6.09
C VAL A 384 19.78 37.09 7.45
N SER A 385 20.53 38.18 7.66
CA SER A 385 20.40 39.04 8.85
C SER A 385 19.27 40.07 8.76
N CYS A 386 18.67 40.28 7.59
CA CYS A 386 17.58 41.26 7.37
C CYS A 386 16.22 40.62 7.02
N SER A 387 16.08 39.30 7.07
CA SER A 387 14.77 38.65 6.88
C SER A 387 13.98 38.65 8.19
N ASN A 388 13.09 39.62 8.34
CA ASN A 388 12.09 39.59 9.40
C ASN A 388 11.09 38.43 9.13
N GLN A 389 11.06 37.46 10.05
CA GLN A 389 10.04 36.43 10.28
C GLN A 389 10.07 35.16 9.38
N ILE A 390 10.61 34.06 9.93
CA ILE A 390 10.30 32.68 9.47
C ILE A 390 8.85 32.39 9.88
N GLN A 391 8.04 31.92 8.94
CA GLN A 391 6.65 31.52 9.17
C GLN A 391 6.46 30.04 8.86
N PHE A 392 5.58 29.39 9.64
CA PHE A 392 5.05 28.09 9.28
C PHE A 392 3.94 28.28 8.25
N ARG A 393 4.07 27.65 7.09
CA ARG A 393 3.19 27.78 5.93
C ARG A 393 2.67 26.43 5.49
N ARG A 394 1.58 26.46 4.72
CA ARG A 394 1.09 25.33 3.93
C ARG A 394 1.19 25.73 2.46
N ASP A 395 1.93 24.97 1.68
CA ASP A 395 2.13 25.24 0.26
C ASP A 395 2.01 23.91 -0.51
N GLU A 396 1.70 23.99 -1.81
CA GLU A 396 1.58 22.81 -2.69
C GLU A 396 2.93 22.10 -2.82
N LEU A 397 2.97 20.76 -2.72
CA LEU A 397 4.18 19.94 -2.77
C LEU A 397 5.09 20.30 -3.96
N ILE A 398 4.51 20.44 -5.14
CA ILE A 398 5.24 20.77 -6.37
C ILE A 398 5.87 22.16 -6.27
N THR A 399 5.15 23.12 -5.69
CA THR A 399 5.65 24.48 -5.45
C THR A 399 6.78 24.47 -4.42
N VAL A 400 6.64 23.69 -3.35
CA VAL A 400 7.71 23.50 -2.35
C VAL A 400 8.92 22.82 -2.97
N ALA A 401 8.73 21.80 -3.82
CA ALA A 401 9.82 21.11 -4.47
C ALA A 401 10.58 22.00 -5.46
N ASN A 402 9.88 22.85 -6.23
CA ASN A 402 10.48 23.79 -7.18
C ASN A 402 11.49 23.13 -8.15
N GLY A 403 11.17 21.92 -8.62
CA GLY A 403 12.03 21.12 -9.51
C GLY A 403 13.19 20.39 -8.82
N ASP A 404 13.36 20.54 -7.51
CA ASP A 404 14.32 19.76 -6.73
C ASP A 404 13.79 18.34 -6.45
N SER A 405 14.73 17.40 -6.32
CA SER A 405 14.38 16.04 -5.90
C SER A 405 13.97 15.99 -4.43
N CYS A 406 13.00 15.15 -4.12
CA CYS A 406 12.47 14.93 -2.78
C CYS A 406 12.32 13.43 -2.48
N ARG A 407 12.10 13.08 -1.22
CA ARG A 407 11.87 11.71 -0.75
C ARG A 407 11.05 11.69 0.53
N ILE A 408 10.40 10.56 0.83
CA ILE A 408 9.87 10.30 2.17
C ILE A 408 11.02 9.89 3.07
N ASN A 409 11.10 10.44 4.28
CA ASN A 409 12.12 10.11 5.26
C ASN A 409 11.52 10.04 6.68
N ASN A 410 10.93 8.90 7.00
CA ASN A 410 10.42 8.54 8.32
C ASN A 410 11.45 7.71 9.13
N SER A 411 12.75 7.89 8.87
CA SER A 411 13.83 7.06 9.45
C SER A 411 13.78 6.91 10.98
N LEU A 412 13.27 7.91 11.70
CA LEU A 412 13.14 7.89 13.15
C LEU A 412 12.02 6.98 13.68
N ASP A 413 11.12 6.49 12.82
CA ASP A 413 10.07 5.54 13.22
C ASP A 413 10.66 4.23 13.80
N ARG A 414 11.90 3.89 13.44
CA ARG A 414 12.62 2.73 13.98
C ARG A 414 12.90 2.86 15.48
N GLU A 415 13.09 4.09 15.95
CA GLU A 415 13.53 4.39 17.32
C GLU A 415 12.41 5.04 18.16
N LYS A 416 11.45 5.69 17.49
CA LYS A 416 10.41 6.50 18.13
C LYS A 416 9.06 6.19 17.51
N ARG A 417 8.09 5.92 18.36
CA ARG A 417 6.70 5.75 17.94
C ARG A 417 6.17 7.08 17.38
N PRO A 418 5.75 7.15 16.11
CA PRO A 418 5.13 8.35 15.56
C PRO A 418 3.73 8.56 16.18
N PHE A 419 3.28 9.81 16.21
CA PHE A 419 1.89 10.12 16.55
C PHE A 419 0.93 9.65 15.44
N PRO A 420 -0.35 9.41 15.77
CA PRO A 420 -1.38 9.18 14.76
C PRO A 420 -1.40 10.29 13.69
N PRO A 421 -1.64 9.98 12.40
CA PRO A 421 -1.58 10.95 11.30
C PRO A 421 -2.38 12.24 11.52
N ASN A 422 -3.61 12.12 12.04
CA ASN A 422 -4.46 13.27 12.39
C ASN A 422 -3.79 14.18 13.45
N VAL A 423 -3.19 13.58 14.48
CA VAL A 423 -2.45 14.31 15.51
C VAL A 423 -1.20 14.98 14.91
N VAL A 424 -0.50 14.33 13.98
CA VAL A 424 0.65 14.93 13.28
C VAL A 424 0.22 16.18 12.49
N VAL A 425 -0.91 16.09 11.79
CA VAL A 425 -1.49 17.21 11.04
C VAL A 425 -1.94 18.32 11.98
N ASP A 426 -2.70 18.02 13.03
CA ASP A 426 -3.15 19.02 14.01
C ASP A 426 -1.96 19.78 14.58
N ARG A 427 -0.87 19.06 14.92
CA ARG A 427 0.36 19.67 15.41
C ARG A 427 1.05 20.55 14.37
N ALA A 428 1.02 20.17 13.10
CA ALA A 428 1.54 21.00 12.02
C ALA A 428 0.68 22.25 11.80
N LEU A 429 -0.65 22.12 11.79
CA LEU A 429 -1.60 23.20 11.63
C LEU A 429 -1.56 24.20 12.79
N LEU A 430 -1.41 23.72 14.03
CA LEU A 430 -1.26 24.56 15.23
C LEU A 430 0.00 25.43 15.23
N MET A 431 0.97 25.11 14.37
CA MET A 431 2.19 25.89 14.23
C MET A 431 2.09 26.95 13.12
N LEU A 432 1.13 26.84 12.20
CA LEU A 432 0.95 27.79 11.10
C LEU A 432 0.86 29.24 11.61
N GLY A 433 1.55 30.15 10.91
CA GLY A 433 1.56 31.59 11.24
C GLY A 433 2.35 31.99 12.49
N LYS A 434 2.96 31.06 13.23
CA LYS A 434 3.85 31.41 14.36
C LYS A 434 5.24 31.80 13.86
N THR A 435 5.88 32.77 14.53
CA THR A 435 7.22 33.26 14.19
C THR A 435 8.20 33.00 15.34
N ASN A 436 9.36 32.40 15.07
CA ASN A 436 10.45 32.32 16.05
C ASN A 436 11.86 32.16 15.43
N TYR A 437 12.87 32.50 16.24
CA TYR A 437 14.26 32.85 15.90
C TYR A 437 15.10 31.81 15.11
N ASN A 438 15.94 32.35 14.19
CA ASN A 438 17.16 31.89 13.49
C ASN A 438 17.44 30.40 13.15
N LEU A 439 17.94 30.22 11.91
CA LEU A 439 18.40 29.02 11.17
C LEU A 439 17.31 28.15 10.51
N LEU A 440 16.90 28.58 9.29
CA LEU A 440 16.01 27.88 8.35
C LEU A 440 16.21 26.35 8.27
N LEU A 441 17.45 25.87 8.34
CA LEU A 441 17.82 24.47 8.12
C LEU A 441 17.48 23.54 9.29
N ASN A 442 17.86 23.93 10.51
CA ASN A 442 17.53 23.12 11.69
C ASN A 442 16.05 23.26 12.05
N ASN A 443 15.45 24.41 11.76
CA ASN A 443 14.07 24.69 12.15
C ASN A 443 13.05 23.88 11.33
N CYS A 444 13.31 23.64 10.03
CA CYS A 444 12.41 22.81 9.22
C CYS A 444 12.43 21.33 9.65
N GLU A 445 13.62 20.78 9.91
CA GLU A 445 13.76 19.39 10.35
C GLU A 445 13.21 19.20 11.77
N HIS A 446 13.52 20.13 12.69
CA HIS A 446 12.96 20.10 14.04
C HIS A 446 11.44 20.26 14.02
N PHE A 447 10.88 21.11 13.16
CA PHE A 447 9.45 21.24 12.98
C PHE A 447 8.82 19.93 12.53
N ALA A 448 9.34 19.34 11.45
CA ALA A 448 8.84 18.07 10.91
C ALA A 448 8.87 16.96 11.98
N LYS A 449 10.00 16.83 12.70
CA LYS A 449 10.15 15.87 13.80
C LYS A 449 9.30 16.20 15.02
N TYR A 450 9.06 17.47 15.33
CA TYR A 450 8.14 17.89 16.38
C TYR A 450 6.71 17.47 16.05
N CYS A 451 6.27 17.67 14.82
CA CYS A 451 4.95 17.27 14.36
C CYS A 451 4.76 15.75 14.48
N ARG A 452 5.70 14.96 13.92
CA ARG A 452 5.58 13.50 13.89
C ARG A 452 5.86 12.80 15.21
N TYR A 453 6.81 13.29 16.02
CA TYR A 453 7.32 12.56 17.20
C TYR A 453 7.26 13.32 18.52
N GLY A 454 6.87 14.60 18.53
CA GLY A 454 6.74 15.35 19.78
C GLY A 454 8.02 15.95 20.33
N LEU A 455 9.11 15.89 19.56
CA LEU A 455 10.42 16.38 19.99
C LEU A 455 10.43 17.92 19.98
N LYS A 456 10.32 18.55 21.15
CA LYS A 456 10.59 19.99 21.32
C LYS A 456 12.10 20.24 21.30
N GLU A 457 12.49 21.42 20.80
CA GLU A 457 13.85 21.89 20.48
C GLU A 457 15.04 21.22 21.19
N SER A 458 16.02 20.90 20.34
CA SER A 458 17.28 20.17 20.54
C SER A 458 18.26 20.78 21.56
N ASP A 459 19.09 19.92 22.16
CA ASP A 459 20.28 20.22 22.97
C ASP A 459 21.22 21.28 22.36
N GLN A 460 21.13 21.57 21.07
CA GLN A 460 21.91 22.62 20.40
C GLN A 460 21.64 24.03 20.94
N ALA A 461 20.40 24.38 21.29
CA ALA A 461 20.10 25.69 21.90
C ALA A 461 20.70 25.80 23.31
N THR A 462 20.73 24.69 24.04
CA THR A 462 21.38 24.57 25.36
C THR A 462 22.90 24.69 25.21
N VAL A 463 23.49 23.98 24.24
CA VAL A 463 24.93 24.04 23.94
C VAL A 463 25.35 25.44 23.48
N ALA A 464 24.57 26.10 22.62
CA ALA A 464 24.84 27.48 22.19
C ALA A 464 24.79 28.47 23.37
N LYS A 465 23.79 28.36 24.27
CA LYS A 465 23.70 29.16 25.50
C LYS A 465 24.90 28.91 26.42
N ILE A 466 25.31 27.65 26.58
CA ILE A 466 26.49 27.30 27.38
C ILE A 466 27.75 27.94 26.79
N ILE A 467 27.97 27.82 25.47
CA ILE A 467 29.14 28.40 24.80
C ILE A 467 29.15 29.92 24.92
N LEU A 468 28.00 30.57 24.76
CA LEU A 468 27.86 32.02 24.79
C LEU A 468 28.09 32.58 26.21
N VAL A 469 27.55 31.92 27.25
CA VAL A 469 27.81 32.34 28.64
C VAL A 469 29.23 32.01 29.07
N THR A 470 29.78 30.86 28.67
CA THR A 470 31.17 30.49 29.00
C THR A 470 32.15 31.50 28.38
N SER A 471 31.94 31.87 27.12
CA SER A 471 32.79 32.87 26.43
C SER A 471 32.63 34.27 27.01
N ALA A 472 31.39 34.73 27.29
CA ALA A 472 31.17 36.02 27.92
C ALA A 472 31.80 36.10 29.33
N THR A 473 31.65 35.04 30.13
CA THR A 473 32.26 34.96 31.48
C THR A 473 33.77 34.98 31.39
N TYR A 474 34.35 34.31 30.39
CA TYR A 474 35.79 34.33 30.15
C TYR A 474 36.28 35.72 29.76
N CYS A 475 35.59 36.41 28.83
CA CYS A 475 35.93 37.76 28.43
C CYS A 475 35.84 38.76 29.60
N MET A 476 34.92 38.56 30.54
CA MET A 476 34.76 39.45 31.70
C MET A 476 35.74 39.17 32.83
N THR A 477 36.14 37.91 33.03
CA THR A 477 36.90 37.49 34.22
C THR A 477 38.34 37.07 33.92
N GLY A 478 38.68 36.76 32.67
CA GLY A 478 39.95 36.16 32.25
C GLY A 478 40.21 34.74 32.78
N SER A 479 39.26 34.17 33.54
CA SER A 479 39.45 32.91 34.26
C SER A 479 38.70 31.76 33.59
N ILE A 480 39.45 30.75 33.18
CA ILE A 480 38.91 29.51 32.61
C ILE A 480 38.09 28.75 33.67
N ALA A 481 38.55 28.74 34.93
CA ALA A 481 37.89 28.03 36.02
C ALA A 481 36.49 28.60 36.31
N VAL A 482 36.37 29.93 36.40
CA VAL A 482 35.08 30.60 36.66
C VAL A 482 34.11 30.40 35.49
N SER A 483 34.63 30.45 34.27
CA SER A 483 33.85 30.23 33.05
C SER A 483 33.31 28.80 32.95
N ALA A 484 34.12 27.80 33.31
CA ALA A 484 33.70 26.40 33.33
C ALA A 484 32.60 26.14 34.37
N VAL A 485 32.68 26.76 35.55
CA VAL A 485 31.63 26.66 36.59
C VAL A 485 30.31 27.27 36.09
N ALA A 486 30.38 28.45 35.46
CA ALA A 486 29.19 29.12 34.91
C ALA A 486 28.49 28.27 33.81
N GLY A 487 29.27 27.70 32.89
CA GLY A 487 28.74 26.79 31.86
C GLY A 487 28.11 25.53 32.44
N THR A 488 28.73 24.94 33.47
CA THR A 488 28.25 23.72 34.13
C THR A 488 26.95 23.98 34.90
N LEU A 489 26.83 25.10 35.61
CA LEU A 489 25.60 25.49 36.30
C LEU A 489 24.42 25.65 35.32
N ILE A 490 24.65 26.30 34.18
CA ILE A 490 23.61 26.46 33.16
C ILE A 490 23.19 25.11 32.58
N TYR A 491 24.12 24.19 32.38
CA TYR A 491 23.80 22.84 31.94
C TYR A 491 22.94 22.09 32.97
N THR A 492 23.29 22.15 34.26
CA THR A 492 22.53 21.46 35.31
C THR A 492 21.14 22.05 35.50
N PHE A 493 20.96 23.37 35.46
CA PHE A 493 19.65 24.02 35.53
C PHE A 493 18.75 23.67 34.34
N ASN A 494 19.29 23.65 33.12
CA ASN A 494 18.53 23.25 31.94
C ASN A 494 18.15 21.76 31.95
N ARG A 495 19.01 20.89 32.51
CA ARG A 495 18.72 19.47 32.69
C ARG A 495 17.61 19.26 33.72
N LEU A 496 17.71 19.91 34.89
CA LEU A 496 16.70 19.82 35.94
C LEU A 496 15.32 20.33 35.47
N GLY A 497 15.30 21.42 34.69
CA GLY A 497 14.05 21.94 34.09
C GLY A 497 13.42 21.02 33.04
N ARG A 498 14.23 20.19 32.34
CA ARG A 498 13.72 19.16 31.43
C ARG A 498 13.13 17.99 32.19
N ASP A 499 13.82 17.51 33.21
CA ASP A 499 13.37 16.38 34.04
C ASP A 499 12.03 16.71 34.74
N ILE A 500 11.87 17.94 35.24
CA ILE A 500 10.61 18.41 35.85
C ILE A 500 9.45 18.47 34.83
N LYS A 501 9.70 18.95 33.60
CA LYS A 501 8.68 18.99 32.54
C LYS A 501 8.26 17.60 32.08
N GLN A 502 9.20 16.66 32.03
CA GLN A 502 8.93 15.28 31.68
C GLN A 502 8.11 14.58 32.77
N PHE A 503 8.40 14.87 34.05
CA PHE A 503 7.65 14.38 35.20
C PHE A 503 6.21 14.93 35.26
N ILE A 504 6.02 16.22 34.95
CA ILE A 504 4.69 16.85 34.89
C ILE A 504 3.86 16.31 33.70
N SER A 505 4.50 16.04 32.56
CA SER A 505 3.83 15.45 31.38
C SER A 505 3.29 14.05 31.67
N LEU A 506 3.99 13.25 32.48
CA LEU A 506 3.56 11.91 32.90
C LEU A 506 2.37 11.92 33.86
N TYR A 507 2.12 13.02 34.58
CA TYR A 507 1.04 13.14 35.56
C TYR A 507 -0.27 13.66 34.94
N LEU A 508 -0.19 14.36 33.81
CA LEU A 508 -1.35 14.88 33.06
C LEU A 508 -2.01 13.83 32.15
N ASP A 509 -1.34 12.71 31.87
CA ASP A 509 -1.91 11.56 31.13
C ASP A 509 -2.58 10.52 32.06
N LEU A 510 -2.67 10.80 33.37
CA LEU A 510 -3.23 9.91 34.41
C LEU A 510 -4.46 10.50 35.12
N LEU A 511 -5.00 11.61 34.62
CA LEU A 511 -6.28 12.24 34.99
C LEU A 511 -7.13 12.36 33.71
#